data_AF-A0A371QW50-F1
#
_entry.id   AF-A0A371QW50-F1
#
_cell.length_a   1.000
_cell.length_b   1.000
_cell.length_c   1.000
_cell.angle_alpha   90.00
_cell.angle_beta   90.00
_cell.angle_gamma   90.00
#
_symmetry.space_group_name_H-M   'P 1'
#
loop_
_entity.id
_entity.type
_entity.pdbx_description
1 polymer ?
#
loop_
_entity_poly.entity_id
_entity_poly.type
_entity_poly.pdbx_seq_one_letter_code
_entity_poly.pdbx_strand_id
1 'polypeptide(L)'
;MPNQRQPRRGRVLAVARGGQGADRRPLPLPPHVRREAPRLKPRVQLAVDKFGRPVTVPIDSLPTVHSVIIGPSGMGKSWTVGTWLLKLAEAGVRVVVVDPHGDYLRWAGIVGAQVLKVPEEVPEDLAEVLRQSQWFRRLLAELGSTDGADVSNWLEQRAAEKGLSPRTVPVSGRHVVFDITALSADSAAADALGSRSSSYT
;
A
#
# COMPACT_ATOMS: atom_id res chain seq x y z
N MET A 1 48.03 -23.69 -16.09
CA MET A 1 47.95 -22.62 -15.07
C MET A 1 46.80 -22.94 -14.11
N PRO A 2 47.07 -23.45 -12.90
CA PRO A 2 46.02 -24.00 -12.03
C PRO A 2 45.39 -22.97 -11.06
N ASN A 3 44.07 -22.85 -11.19
CA ASN A 3 42.99 -22.71 -10.19
C ASN A 3 43.34 -22.17 -8.77
N GLN A 4 42.96 -20.93 -8.46
CA GLN A 4 42.91 -20.39 -7.10
C GLN A 4 41.57 -20.75 -6.43
N ARG A 5 41.59 -21.73 -5.52
CA ARG A 5 40.50 -21.98 -4.55
C ARG A 5 40.83 -21.31 -3.23
N GLN A 6 39.94 -20.44 -2.76
CA GLN A 6 39.99 -19.84 -1.42
C GLN A 6 39.87 -20.92 -0.31
N PRO A 7 40.61 -20.79 0.81
CA PRO A 7 40.53 -21.75 1.91
C PRO A 7 39.24 -21.59 2.74
N ARG A 8 38.64 -22.73 3.09
CA ARG A 8 37.45 -22.88 3.93
C ARG A 8 37.71 -22.37 5.37
N ARG A 9 36.80 -21.56 5.91
CA ARG A 9 36.79 -21.12 7.31
C ARG A 9 36.76 -22.34 8.25
N GLY A 10 37.84 -22.52 9.01
CA GLY A 10 37.99 -23.57 10.00
C GLY A 10 37.07 -23.37 11.21
N ARG A 11 36.53 -24.49 11.71
CA ARG A 11 35.95 -24.61 13.06
C ARG A 11 37.07 -24.33 14.08
N VAL A 12 36.89 -23.32 14.92
CA VAL A 12 37.70 -23.16 16.12
C VAL A 12 37.05 -24.01 17.22
N LEU A 13 37.63 -25.19 17.47
CA LEU A 13 37.33 -25.99 18.66
C LEU A 13 38.18 -25.42 19.80
N ALA A 14 37.57 -24.64 20.69
CA ALA A 14 38.26 -24.17 21.89
C ALA A 14 38.33 -25.30 22.91
N VAL A 15 39.51 -25.91 23.06
CA VAL A 15 39.84 -26.84 24.15
C VAL A 15 40.10 -26.00 25.41
N ALA A 16 39.22 -26.07 26.40
CA ALA A 16 39.42 -25.45 27.70
C ALA A 16 40.18 -26.41 28.63
N ARG A 17 41.45 -26.09 28.94
CA ARG A 17 42.17 -26.64 30.11
C ARG A 17 41.67 -25.95 31.38
N GLY A 18 41.65 -26.71 32.46
CA GLY A 18 40.98 -26.40 33.73
C GLY A 18 41.47 -25.17 34.49
N GLY A 19 40.55 -24.68 35.33
CA GLY A 19 40.76 -23.69 36.37
C GLY A 19 39.51 -23.67 37.26
N GLN A 20 39.67 -23.97 38.54
CA GLN A 20 38.61 -24.04 39.54
C GLN A 20 38.06 -22.65 39.90
N GLY A 21 36.77 -22.59 40.28
CA GLY A 21 36.23 -21.59 41.20
C GLY A 21 36.18 -20.13 40.73
N ALA A 22 35.19 -19.77 39.91
CA ALA A 22 34.73 -18.38 39.80
C ALA A 22 33.24 -18.35 39.43
N ASP A 23 32.51 -17.49 40.13
CA ASP A 23 31.10 -17.13 39.96
C ASP A 23 30.66 -17.10 38.48
N ARG A 24 29.89 -18.11 38.04
CA ARG A 24 29.39 -18.24 36.66
C ARG A 24 28.15 -17.36 36.44
N ARG A 25 28.25 -16.06 36.73
CA ARG A 25 27.27 -15.11 36.16
C ARG A 25 27.54 -15.00 34.67
N PRO A 26 26.54 -15.25 33.79
CA PRO A 26 26.71 -15.05 32.36
C PRO A 26 27.24 -13.64 32.11
N LEU A 27 28.34 -13.50 31.37
CA LEU A 27 28.81 -12.18 30.97
C LEU A 27 27.67 -11.45 30.27
N PRO A 28 27.40 -10.16 30.60
CA PRO A 28 26.43 -9.37 29.88
C PRO A 28 26.86 -9.34 28.40
N LEU A 29 25.96 -9.76 27.52
CA LEU A 29 26.22 -9.77 26.09
C LEU A 29 26.57 -8.35 25.63
N PRO A 30 27.57 -8.18 24.74
CA PRO A 30 27.90 -6.88 24.19
C PRO A 30 26.67 -6.21 23.56
N PRO A 31 26.56 -4.86 23.56
CA PRO A 31 25.37 -4.16 23.07
C PRO A 31 25.02 -4.49 21.61
N HIS A 32 26.00 -4.91 20.80
CA HIS A 32 25.81 -5.36 19.41
C HIS A 32 25.38 -6.83 19.25
N VAL A 33 25.33 -7.60 20.35
CA VAL A 33 24.88 -9.02 20.40
C VAL A 33 23.49 -9.15 21.02
N ARG A 34 22.80 -8.04 21.30
CA ARG A 34 21.33 -8.09 21.42
C ARG A 34 20.78 -8.51 20.07
N ARG A 35 20.56 -9.82 19.89
CA ARG A 35 19.57 -10.30 18.92
C ARG A 35 18.28 -9.59 19.30
N GLU A 36 17.85 -8.62 18.50
CA GLU A 36 16.46 -8.21 18.53
C GLU A 36 15.65 -9.51 18.44
N ALA A 37 14.83 -9.76 19.46
CA ALA A 37 13.85 -10.83 19.36
C ALA A 37 13.09 -10.61 18.04
N PRO A 38 12.77 -11.65 17.25
CA PRO A 38 12.00 -11.49 16.04
C PRO A 38 10.79 -10.63 16.39
N ARG A 39 10.65 -9.45 15.79
CA ARG A 39 9.45 -8.64 15.98
C ARG A 39 8.28 -9.56 15.66
N LEU A 40 7.45 -9.85 16.66
CA LEU A 40 6.27 -10.68 16.46
C LEU A 40 5.48 -10.02 15.34
N LYS A 41 5.39 -10.71 14.20
CA LYS A 41 4.77 -10.17 13.00
C LYS A 41 3.28 -9.92 13.31
N PRO A 42 2.75 -8.71 13.05
CA PRO A 42 1.38 -8.38 13.42
C PRO A 42 0.40 -9.36 12.75
N ARG A 43 -0.35 -10.09 13.58
CA ARG A 43 -1.48 -10.91 13.14
C ARG A 43 -2.73 -10.05 13.34
N VAL A 44 -3.35 -9.65 12.24
CA VAL A 44 -4.56 -8.82 12.31
C VAL A 44 -5.76 -9.73 12.38
N GLN A 45 -6.59 -9.58 13.41
CA GLN A 45 -7.86 -10.28 13.50
C GLN A 45 -8.88 -9.60 12.57
N LEU A 46 -9.23 -10.24 11.46
CA LEU A 46 -10.15 -9.69 10.47
C LEU A 46 -11.61 -10.07 10.72
N ALA A 47 -11.85 -11.25 11.30
CA ALA A 47 -13.21 -11.77 11.48
C ALA A 47 -13.31 -12.72 12.67
N VAL A 48 -14.52 -13.27 12.84
CA VAL A 48 -14.85 -14.34 13.77
C VAL A 48 -15.55 -15.44 12.98
N ASP A 49 -15.22 -16.71 13.23
CA ASP A 49 -15.87 -17.83 12.58
C ASP A 49 -17.26 -18.14 13.20
N LYS A 50 -17.97 -19.12 12.63
CA LYS A 50 -19.31 -19.51 13.10
C LYS A 50 -19.36 -20.04 14.54
N PHE A 51 -18.22 -20.34 15.15
CA PHE A 51 -18.09 -20.83 16.52
C PHE A 51 -17.56 -19.76 17.49
N GLY A 52 -17.45 -18.51 17.05
CA GLY A 52 -16.94 -17.43 17.89
C GLY A 52 -15.41 -17.35 17.95
N ARG A 53 -14.69 -18.11 17.11
CA ARG A 53 -13.21 -18.14 17.15
C ARG A 53 -12.62 -17.04 16.27
N PRO A 54 -11.58 -16.33 16.73
CA PRO A 54 -10.97 -15.25 15.95
C PRO A 54 -10.26 -15.77 14.69
N VAL A 55 -10.54 -15.15 13.55
CA VAL A 55 -9.84 -15.39 12.28
C VAL A 55 -8.77 -14.31 12.11
N THR A 56 -7.50 -14.73 12.11
CA THR A 56 -6.34 -13.81 12.04
C THR A 56 -5.53 -14.04 10.77
N VAL A 57 -5.05 -12.96 10.16
CA VAL A 57 -4.21 -12.99 8.96
C VAL A 57 -2.83 -12.41 9.27
N PRO A 58 -1.73 -13.12 8.94
CA PRO A 58 -0.37 -12.63 9.15
C PRO A 58 0.08 -11.79 7.95
N ILE A 59 -0.29 -10.51 7.92
CA ILE A 59 -0.13 -9.63 6.75
C ILE A 59 1.33 -9.55 6.29
N ASP A 60 2.28 -9.44 7.22
CA ASP A 60 3.72 -9.33 6.93
C ASP A 60 4.41 -10.69 6.65
N SER A 61 3.66 -11.79 6.64
CA SER A 61 4.21 -13.14 6.43
C SER A 61 3.73 -13.82 5.17
N LEU A 62 2.80 -13.20 4.45
CA LEU A 62 2.25 -13.77 3.23
C LEU A 62 3.17 -13.45 2.04
N PRO A 63 3.51 -14.44 1.18
CA PRO A 63 4.38 -14.23 0.02
C PRO A 63 3.86 -13.15 -0.94
N THR A 64 2.54 -13.03 -1.05
CA THR A 64 1.83 -12.01 -1.81
C THR A 64 0.46 -11.79 -1.14
N VAL A 65 0.08 -10.55 -0.83
CA VAL A 65 -1.22 -10.24 -0.21
C VAL A 65 -2.08 -9.47 -1.19
N HIS A 66 -2.79 -10.21 -2.04
CA HIS A 66 -3.89 -9.67 -2.82
C HIS A 66 -5.17 -10.32 -2.35
N SER A 67 -6.16 -9.49 -2.08
CA SER A 67 -7.47 -9.92 -1.57
C SER A 67 -8.55 -9.35 -2.47
N VAL A 68 -9.59 -10.13 -2.70
CA VAL A 68 -10.74 -9.74 -3.50
C VAL A 68 -11.99 -9.98 -2.65
N ILE A 69 -12.81 -8.93 -2.50
CA ILE A 69 -14.10 -8.99 -1.80
C ILE A 69 -15.20 -8.82 -2.84
N ILE A 70 -15.98 -9.87 -3.07
CA ILE A 70 -17.04 -9.90 -4.07
C ILE A 70 -18.38 -10.15 -3.38
N GLY A 71 -19.42 -9.51 -3.88
CA GLY A 71 -20.79 -9.73 -3.46
C GLY A 71 -21.76 -8.79 -4.19
N PRO A 72 -23.05 -9.16 -4.32
CA PRO A 72 -24.11 -8.26 -4.79
C PRO A 72 -24.17 -6.92 -4.03
N SER A 73 -24.89 -5.95 -4.59
CA SER A 73 -25.22 -4.73 -3.85
C SER A 73 -25.97 -5.07 -2.54
N GLY A 74 -25.72 -4.32 -1.47
CA GLY A 74 -26.34 -4.55 -0.16
C GLY A 74 -25.77 -5.72 0.66
N MET A 75 -24.89 -6.57 0.13
CA MET A 75 -24.32 -7.73 0.85
C MET A 75 -23.22 -7.40 1.87
N GLY A 76 -23.01 -6.12 2.20
CA GLY A 76 -22.04 -5.71 3.22
C GLY A 76 -20.59 -5.63 2.75
N LYS A 77 -20.32 -5.43 1.45
CA LYS A 77 -18.95 -5.20 0.92
C LYS A 77 -18.27 -4.00 1.57
N SER A 78 -18.86 -2.81 1.44
CA SER A 78 -18.30 -1.57 2.01
C SER A 78 -18.17 -1.67 3.54
N TRP A 79 -19.12 -2.33 4.20
CA TRP A 79 -19.06 -2.59 5.65
C TRP A 79 -17.87 -3.47 6.02
N THR A 80 -17.65 -4.57 5.27
CA THR A 80 -16.52 -5.48 5.49
C THR A 80 -15.20 -4.76 5.27
N VAL A 81 -15.07 -4.02 4.16
CA VAL A 81 -13.88 -3.22 3.86
C VAL A 81 -13.63 -2.19 4.96
N GLY A 82 -14.63 -1.37 5.33
CA GLY A 82 -14.47 -0.37 6.38
C GLY A 82 -14.05 -0.95 7.73
N THR A 83 -14.60 -2.10 8.10
CA THR A 83 -14.22 -2.84 9.32
C THR A 83 -12.77 -3.32 9.25
N TRP A 84 -12.35 -3.85 8.10
CA TRP A 84 -10.97 -4.29 7.90
C TRP A 84 -9.99 -3.11 7.89
N LEU A 85 -10.32 -2.00 7.23
CA LEU A 85 -9.49 -0.79 7.21
C LEU A 85 -9.23 -0.27 8.63
N LEU A 86 -10.24 -0.27 9.50
CA LEU A 86 -10.09 0.12 10.91
C LEU A 86 -9.12 -0.83 11.64
N LYS A 87 -9.34 -2.15 11.54
CA LYS A 87 -8.47 -3.17 12.16
C LYS A 87 -7.03 -3.10 11.68
N LEU A 88 -6.83 -2.81 10.39
CA LEU A 88 -5.52 -2.62 9.78
C LEU A 88 -4.83 -1.36 10.33
N ALA A 89 -5.55 -0.25 10.40
CA ALA A 89 -5.03 1.00 10.96
C ALA A 89 -4.66 0.86 12.45
N GLU A 90 -5.51 0.21 13.25
CA GLU A 90 -5.26 -0.10 14.66
C GLU A 90 -4.04 -1.02 14.85
N ALA A 91 -3.83 -1.97 13.94
CA ALA A 91 -2.64 -2.81 13.91
C ALA A 91 -1.37 -2.07 13.44
N GLY A 92 -1.48 -0.78 13.11
CA GLY A 92 -0.37 0.07 12.68
C GLY A 92 -0.01 -0.05 11.20
N VAL A 93 -0.84 -0.72 10.39
CA VAL A 93 -0.64 -0.82 8.94
C VAL A 93 -1.00 0.52 8.30
N ARG A 94 -0.14 1.05 7.42
CA ARG A 94 -0.47 2.25 6.62
C ARG A 94 -1.49 1.87 5.56
N VAL A 95 -2.51 2.70 5.40
CA VAL A 95 -3.67 2.39 4.55
C VAL A 95 -3.85 3.50 3.53
N VAL A 96 -3.98 3.11 2.27
CA VAL A 96 -4.33 3.99 1.16
C VAL A 96 -5.66 3.52 0.59
N VAL A 97 -6.63 4.42 0.47
CA VAL A 97 -7.96 4.13 -0.09
C VAL A 97 -8.16 4.97 -1.33
N VAL A 98 -8.68 4.36 -2.40
CA VAL A 98 -9.21 5.06 -3.57
C VAL A 98 -10.73 4.88 -3.51
N ASP A 99 -11.45 5.98 -3.30
CA ASP A 99 -12.87 5.94 -2.95
C ASP A 99 -13.74 6.61 -4.02
N PRO A 100 -14.42 5.84 -4.89
CA PRO A 100 -15.28 6.39 -5.94
C PRO A 100 -16.67 6.81 -5.45
N HIS A 101 -17.05 6.46 -4.22
CA HIS A 101 -18.40 6.70 -3.70
C HIS A 101 -18.42 7.55 -2.43
N GLY A 102 -17.27 7.80 -1.82
CA GLY A 102 -17.15 8.56 -0.57
C GLY A 102 -17.53 7.75 0.67
N ASP A 103 -17.65 6.41 0.54
CA ASP A 103 -18.05 5.49 1.62
C ASP A 103 -17.08 5.55 2.83
N TYR A 104 -15.82 5.94 2.59
CA TYR A 104 -14.73 5.86 3.58
C TYR A 104 -14.31 7.22 4.13
N LEU A 105 -15.00 8.31 3.80
CA LEU A 105 -14.73 9.65 4.37
C LEU A 105 -14.92 9.68 5.89
N ARG A 106 -15.94 8.98 6.41
CA ARG A 106 -16.14 8.85 7.86
C ARG A 106 -15.01 8.06 8.53
N TRP A 107 -14.55 6.99 7.88
CA TRP A 107 -13.41 6.21 8.35
C TRP A 107 -12.15 7.08 8.40
N ALA A 108 -11.92 7.92 7.38
CA ALA A 108 -10.80 8.85 7.35
C ALA A 108 -10.78 9.77 8.57
N GLY A 109 -11.94 10.33 8.95
CA GLY A 109 -12.07 11.16 10.15
C GLY A 109 -11.76 10.41 11.46
N ILE A 110 -12.12 9.13 11.56
CA ILE A 110 -11.86 8.30 12.75
C ILE A 110 -10.37 8.03 12.94
N VAL A 111 -9.65 7.70 11.86
CA VAL A 111 -8.23 7.30 11.91
C VAL A 111 -7.26 8.46 11.69
N GLY A 112 -7.77 9.68 11.47
CA GLY A 112 -6.98 10.85 11.11
C GLY A 112 -6.28 10.70 9.75
N ALA A 113 -6.94 10.05 8.78
CA ALA A 113 -6.41 9.96 7.42
C ALA A 113 -6.48 11.32 6.71
N GLN A 114 -5.47 11.61 5.90
CA GLN A 114 -5.49 12.75 5.00
C GLN A 114 -6.42 12.43 3.82
N VAL A 115 -7.39 13.29 3.56
CA VAL A 115 -8.29 13.16 2.41
C VAL A 115 -7.81 14.10 1.32
N LEU A 116 -7.56 13.58 0.12
CA LEU A 116 -7.25 14.35 -1.09
C LEU A 116 -8.46 14.23 -2.00
N LYS A 117 -9.05 15.36 -2.37
CA LYS A 117 -10.16 15.41 -3.32
C LYS A 117 -9.62 15.45 -4.73
N VAL A 118 -9.83 14.40 -5.51
CA VAL A 118 -9.32 14.29 -6.88
C VAL A 118 -10.48 14.59 -7.84
N PRO A 119 -10.29 15.48 -8.83
CA PRO A 119 -9.01 15.98 -9.34
C PRO A 119 -8.52 17.32 -8.77
N GLU A 120 -9.21 17.92 -7.79
CA GLU A 120 -8.84 19.26 -7.29
C GLU A 120 -7.49 19.30 -6.57
N GLU A 121 -7.13 18.20 -5.92
CA GLU A 121 -5.94 18.01 -5.12
C GLU A 121 -5.22 16.74 -5.55
N VAL A 122 -3.93 16.87 -5.85
CA VAL A 122 -3.07 15.74 -6.24
C VAL A 122 -1.78 15.75 -5.41
N PRO A 123 -1.16 14.58 -5.17
CA PRO A 123 0.14 14.53 -4.51
C PRO A 123 1.20 15.35 -5.26
N GLU A 124 2.03 16.09 -4.52
CA GLU A 124 3.14 16.87 -5.09
C GLU A 124 4.16 16.01 -5.86
N ASP A 125 4.33 14.76 -5.45
CA ASP A 125 5.24 13.79 -6.05
C ASP A 125 4.57 12.92 -7.13
N LEU A 126 3.29 13.18 -7.49
CA LEU A 126 2.53 12.34 -8.40
C LEU A 126 3.25 12.13 -9.74
N ALA A 127 3.76 13.20 -10.35
CA ALA A 127 4.46 13.11 -11.63
C ALA A 127 5.74 12.27 -11.52
N GLU A 128 6.49 12.40 -10.42
CA GLU A 128 7.71 11.63 -10.19
C GLU A 128 7.39 10.14 -9.96
N VAL A 129 6.35 9.83 -9.16
CA VAL A 129 5.89 8.45 -8.94
C VAL A 129 5.43 7.81 -10.25
N LEU A 130 4.66 8.53 -11.06
CA LEU A 130 4.17 8.06 -12.35
C LEU A 130 5.32 7.87 -13.36
N ARG A 131 6.31 8.76 -13.35
CA ARG A 131 7.53 8.64 -14.16
C ARG A 131 8.30 7.38 -13.83
N GLN A 132 8.31 6.92 -12.57
CA GLN A 132 8.98 5.70 -12.15
C GLN A 132 8.17 4.41 -12.45
N SER A 133 6.87 4.53 -12.74
CA SER A 133 5.98 3.39 -12.97
C SER A 133 6.14 2.79 -14.37
N GLN A 134 6.59 1.54 -14.45
CA GLN A 134 6.66 0.77 -15.71
C GLN A 134 5.28 0.62 -16.37
N TRP A 135 4.23 0.49 -15.55
CA TRP A 135 2.85 0.39 -16.03
C TRP A 135 2.37 1.69 -16.65
N PHE A 136 2.66 2.82 -15.99
CA PHE A 136 2.25 4.13 -16.51
C PHE A 136 2.97 4.47 -17.82
N ARG A 137 4.28 4.15 -17.92
CA ARG A 137 5.02 4.31 -19.18
C ARG A 137 4.40 3.51 -20.33
N ARG A 138 3.95 2.28 -20.05
CA ARG A 138 3.25 1.46 -21.05
C ARG A 138 1.92 2.07 -21.47
N LEU A 139 1.15 2.58 -20.50
CA LEU A 139 -0.09 3.31 -20.78
C LEU A 139 0.17 4.56 -21.64
N LEU A 140 1.22 5.34 -21.35
CA LEU A 140 1.59 6.50 -22.16
C LEU A 140 1.88 6.10 -23.62
N ALA A 141 2.61 5.01 -23.84
CA ALA A 141 2.90 4.49 -25.17
C ALA A 141 1.62 4.08 -25.92
N GLU A 142 0.67 3.45 -25.23
CA GLU A 142 -0.65 3.10 -25.79
C GLU A 142 -1.48 4.35 -26.13
N LEU A 143 -1.36 5.42 -25.34
CA LEU A 143 -2.01 6.70 -25.57
C LEU A 143 -1.27 7.60 -26.58
N GLY A 144 -0.28 7.06 -27.30
CA GLY A 144 0.46 7.76 -28.36
C GLY A 144 1.50 8.76 -27.86
N SER A 145 1.86 8.73 -26.58
CA SER A 145 2.93 9.55 -26.00
C SER A 145 4.23 8.76 -25.98
N THR A 146 5.24 9.20 -26.75
CA THR A 146 6.51 8.49 -26.94
C THR A 146 7.59 8.90 -25.94
N ASP A 147 7.50 10.09 -25.35
CA ASP A 147 8.52 10.62 -24.44
C ASP A 147 8.03 10.63 -23.00
N GLY A 148 8.13 9.48 -22.31
CA GLY A 148 7.92 9.37 -20.87
C GLY A 148 8.90 10.17 -19.99
N ALA A 149 9.64 11.10 -20.58
CA ALA A 149 10.57 12.01 -19.92
C ALA A 149 9.86 13.19 -19.24
N ASP A 150 8.67 13.59 -19.73
CA ASP A 150 7.96 14.76 -19.22
C ASP A 150 6.50 14.45 -18.82
N VAL A 151 6.37 13.62 -17.78
CA VAL A 151 5.08 13.22 -17.21
C VAL A 151 4.32 14.43 -16.66
N SER A 152 5.02 15.43 -16.09
CA SER A 152 4.40 16.65 -15.56
C SER A 152 3.68 17.43 -16.65
N ASN A 153 4.37 17.76 -17.76
CA ASN A 153 3.75 18.47 -18.86
C ASN A 153 2.60 17.67 -19.50
N TRP A 154 2.73 16.34 -19.58
CA TRP A 154 1.64 15.50 -20.06
C TRP A 154 0.39 15.59 -19.16
N LEU A 155 0.56 15.52 -17.83
CA LEU A 155 -0.55 15.66 -16.88
C LEU A 155 -1.20 17.05 -16.95
N GLU A 156 -0.40 18.11 -17.04
CA GLU A 156 -0.88 19.49 -17.15
C GLU A 156 -1.68 19.70 -18.44
N GLN A 157 -1.18 19.20 -19.58
CA GLN A 157 -1.91 19.26 -20.86
C GLN A 157 -3.24 18.51 -20.78
N ARG A 158 -3.27 17.30 -20.22
CA ARG A 158 -4.51 16.51 -20.07
C ARG A 158 -5.50 17.15 -19.10
N ALA A 159 -5.02 17.75 -18.01
CA ALA A 159 -5.84 18.52 -17.10
C ALA A 159 -6.45 19.73 -17.82
N ALA A 160 -5.65 20.48 -18.58
CA ALA A 160 -6.11 21.64 -19.35
C ALA A 160 -7.14 21.28 -20.43
N GLU A 161 -6.96 20.16 -21.15
CA GLU A 161 -7.95 19.63 -22.11
C GLU A 161 -9.32 19.38 -21.46
N LYS A 162 -9.32 19.05 -20.16
CA LYS A 162 -10.52 18.82 -19.36
C LYS A 162 -10.98 20.06 -18.57
N GLY A 163 -10.33 21.21 -18.75
CA GLY A 163 -10.63 22.43 -18.00
C GLY A 163 -10.29 22.33 -16.50
N LEU A 164 -9.40 21.41 -16.11
CA LEU A 164 -8.99 21.17 -14.74
C LEU A 164 -7.69 21.92 -14.43
N SER A 165 -7.55 22.36 -13.19
CA SER A 165 -6.31 22.96 -12.66
C SER A 165 -6.03 22.42 -11.26
N PRO A 166 -5.50 21.20 -11.14
CA PRO A 166 -5.23 20.55 -9.86
C PRO A 166 -4.22 21.32 -9.01
N ARG A 167 -4.45 21.37 -7.70
CA ARG A 167 -3.49 21.86 -6.72
C ARG A 167 -2.62 20.71 -6.21
N THR A 168 -1.31 20.89 -6.23
CA THR A 168 -0.39 19.93 -5.60
C THR A 168 -0.40 20.08 -4.09
N VAL A 169 -0.49 18.98 -3.36
CA VAL A 169 -0.47 18.93 -1.90
C VAL A 169 0.54 17.89 -1.39
N PRO A 170 1.28 18.17 -0.30
CA PRO A 170 2.15 17.19 0.31
C PRO A 170 1.35 16.07 0.96
N VAL A 171 1.79 14.83 0.81
CA VAL A 171 1.19 13.66 1.47
C VAL A 171 1.95 13.38 2.76
N SER A 172 1.41 13.81 3.89
CA SER A 172 2.06 13.73 5.21
C SER A 172 1.34 12.80 6.19
N GLY A 173 0.13 12.33 5.85
CA GLY A 173 -0.67 11.43 6.67
C GLY A 173 -0.13 10.00 6.74
N ARG A 174 -0.37 9.31 7.87
CA ARG A 174 -0.12 7.85 7.98
C ARG A 174 -1.06 7.04 7.09
N HIS A 175 -2.27 7.54 6.93
CA HIS A 175 -3.33 6.98 6.10
C HIS A 175 -3.78 8.05 5.11
N VAL A 176 -4.16 7.63 3.91
CA VAL A 176 -4.56 8.53 2.83
C VAL A 176 -5.82 8.01 2.17
N VAL A 177 -6.77 8.90 1.90
CA VAL A 177 -7.96 8.61 1.09
C VAL A 177 -7.96 9.55 -0.12
N PHE A 178 -7.92 8.96 -1.30
CA PHE A 178 -8.19 9.63 -2.56
C PHE A 178 -9.70 9.58 -2.82
N ASP A 179 -10.38 10.68 -2.56
CA ASP A 179 -11.79 10.84 -2.88
C ASP A 179 -11.91 11.18 -4.37
N ILE A 180 -12.38 10.23 -5.17
CA ILE A 180 -12.53 10.38 -6.63
C ILE A 180 -14.01 10.50 -7.05
N THR A 181 -14.89 10.84 -6.11
CA THR A 181 -16.34 10.95 -6.35
C THR A 181 -16.70 11.89 -7.50
N ALA A 182 -15.96 13.00 -7.64
CA ALA A 182 -16.12 13.94 -8.75
C ALA A 182 -15.92 13.28 -10.13
N LEU A 183 -14.94 12.39 -10.26
CA LEU A 183 -14.62 11.67 -11.52
C LEU A 183 -15.64 10.55 -11.84
N SER A 184 -16.22 9.97 -10.80
CA SER A 184 -17.24 8.90 -10.92
C SER A 184 -18.55 9.45 -11.50
N ALA A 185 -18.96 10.66 -11.07
CA ALA A 185 -20.15 11.33 -11.57
C ALA A 185 -20.03 11.69 -13.07
N ASP A 186 -18.86 12.15 -13.51
CA ASP A 186 -18.59 12.47 -14.91
C ASP A 186 -18.62 11.24 -15.83
N SER A 187 -18.13 10.10 -15.33
CA SER A 187 -18.15 8.83 -16.07
C SER A 187 -19.58 8.31 -16.27
N ALA A 188 -20.40 8.36 -15.22
CA ALA A 188 -21.81 7.99 -15.31
C ALA A 188 -22.62 8.91 -16.25
N ALA A 189 -22.29 10.21 -16.28
CA ALA A 189 -22.90 11.17 -17.20
C ALA A 189 -22.49 10.90 -18.66
N ALA A 190 -21.22 10.57 -18.91
CA ALA A 190 -20.71 10.22 -20.24
C ALA A 190 -21.36 8.94 -20.79
N ASP A 191 -21.52 7.90 -19.96
CA ASP A 191 -22.17 6.64 -20.34
C ASP A 191 -23.68 6.82 -20.61
N ALA A 192 -24.36 7.70 -19.86
CA ALA A 192 -25.75 8.07 -20.08
C ALA A 192 -25.98 8.84 -21.39
N LEU A 193 -24.98 9.59 -21.86
CA LEU A 193 -25.00 10.29 -23.15
C LEU A 193 -24.68 9.34 -24.33
N GLY A 194 -23.74 8.40 -24.15
CA GLY A 194 -23.41 7.39 -25.16
C GLY A 194 -24.57 6.43 -25.47
N SER A 195 -25.33 6.03 -24.45
CA SER A 195 -26.48 5.12 -24.61
C SER A 195 -27.70 5.71 -25.32
N ARG A 196 -27.80 7.05 -25.45
CA ARG A 196 -28.87 7.72 -26.22
C ARG A 196 -28.59 7.83 -27.72
N SER A 197 -27.39 7.47 -28.17
CA SER A 197 -26.98 7.57 -29.58
C SER A 197 -27.12 6.26 -30.38
N SER A 198 -27.50 5.14 -29.73
CA SER A 198 -27.58 3.82 -30.37
C SER A 198 -29.00 3.32 -30.65
N SER A 199 -30.00 4.22 -30.68
CA SER A 199 -31.39 3.90 -31.02
C SER A 199 -31.87 4.80 -32.16
N TYR A 200 -31.27 4.65 -33.34
CA TYR A 200 -31.88 4.98 -34.63
C TYR A 200 -31.06 4.30 -35.74
N THR A 201 -31.43 3.06 -36.05
CA THR A 201 -31.35 2.43 -37.38
C THR A 201 -32.35 1.30 -37.42
#